data_AF-A0A7Y4XE29-F1
#
_entry.id   AF-A0A7Y4XE29-F1
#
_cell.length_a   1.000
_cell.length_b   1.000
_cell.length_c   1.000
_cell.angle_alpha   90.00
_cell.angle_beta   90.00
_cell.angle_gamma   90.00
#
_symmetry.space_group_name_H-M   'P 1'
#
loop_
_entity.id
_entity.type
_entity.pdbx_description
1 polymer ?
#
loop_
_entity_poly.entity_id
_entity_poly.type
_entity_poly.pdbx_seq_one_letter_code
_entity_poly.pdbx_strand_id
1 'polypeptide(L)'
;MPPLEQVLIERIAGIRARDSWAPILVVAPTGRILTSLRRLILGRGRTIWAVHLLHHRALAERIVESAGARPLRVLRGRQQKDLVAGLLSGIRDRNPLERSASESGGALSALLASLRDLREALVPPGALDGEAGPLPLARVYRAWSSELERLEGAGLGDAVSLARQAGRLAAGAPIIERAAAVLHFGAYDLTGANRDRDVVHNHATAIGAFQIFSDQCFVERSR
;
A
#
# COMPACT_ATOMS: atom_id res chain seq x y z
N MET A 1 -29.53 0.87 -5.88
CA MET A 1 -28.31 0.17 -6.34
C MET A 1 -28.12 -1.09 -5.52
N PRO A 2 -27.67 -2.21 -6.11
CA PRO A 2 -27.33 -3.39 -5.33
C PRO A 2 -26.18 -3.09 -4.35
N PRO A 3 -26.11 -3.77 -3.19
CA PRO A 3 -24.96 -3.67 -2.28
C PRO A 3 -23.66 -4.04 -3.01
N LEU A 4 -22.56 -3.36 -2.71
CA LEU A 4 -21.26 -3.58 -3.36
C LEU A 4 -20.78 -5.02 -3.21
N GLU A 5 -21.09 -5.64 -2.07
CA GLU A 5 -20.79 -7.03 -1.81
C GLU A 5 -21.48 -7.93 -2.83
N GLN A 6 -22.73 -7.61 -3.20
CA GLN A 6 -23.47 -8.36 -4.21
C GLN A 6 -22.84 -8.19 -5.60
N VAL A 7 -22.43 -6.97 -5.96
CA VAL A 7 -21.70 -6.70 -7.21
C VAL A 7 -20.39 -7.49 -7.27
N LEU A 8 -19.65 -7.55 -6.16
CA LEU A 8 -18.42 -8.33 -6.07
C LEU A 8 -18.67 -9.82 -6.31
N ILE A 9 -19.71 -10.39 -5.68
CA ILE A 9 -20.07 -11.80 -5.84
C ILE A 9 -20.49 -12.11 -7.28
N GLU A 10 -21.30 -11.23 -7.88
CA GLU A 10 -21.75 -11.39 -9.27
C GLU A 10 -20.58 -11.37 -10.24
N ARG A 11 -19.58 -10.51 -10.02
CA ARG A 11 -18.35 -10.50 -10.82
C ARG A 11 -17.51 -11.76 -10.62
N ILE A 12 -17.33 -12.21 -9.38
CA ILE A 12 -16.64 -13.47 -9.10
C ILE A 12 -17.35 -14.62 -9.82
N ALA A 13 -18.68 -14.67 -9.77
CA ALA A 13 -19.47 -15.68 -10.45
C ALA A 13 -19.32 -15.60 -11.98
N GLY A 14 -19.32 -14.40 -12.56
CA GLY A 14 -19.13 -14.19 -14.00
C GLY A 14 -17.75 -14.65 -14.49
N ILE A 15 -16.68 -14.36 -13.74
CA ILE A 15 -15.32 -14.85 -14.05
C ILE A 15 -15.28 -16.37 -13.95
N ARG A 16 -15.85 -16.94 -12.89
CA ARG A 16 -15.89 -18.40 -12.67
C ARG A 16 -16.67 -19.16 -13.72
N ALA A 17 -17.71 -18.55 -14.31
CA ALA A 17 -18.45 -19.16 -15.40
C ALA A 17 -17.59 -19.35 -16.66
N ARG A 18 -16.54 -18.53 -16.85
CA ARG A 18 -15.59 -18.66 -17.96
C ARG A 18 -14.46 -19.62 -17.63
N ASP A 19 -13.96 -19.59 -16.40
CA ASP A 19 -12.91 -20.50 -15.91
C ASP A 19 -13.09 -20.77 -14.40
N SER A 20 -13.51 -22.00 -14.08
CA SER A 20 -13.76 -22.44 -12.71
C SER A 20 -12.51 -22.49 -11.83
N TRP A 21 -11.30 -22.53 -12.40
CA TRP A 21 -10.05 -22.74 -11.68
C TRP A 21 -9.13 -21.52 -11.67
N ALA A 22 -9.38 -20.53 -12.53
CA ALA A 22 -8.53 -19.35 -12.60
C ALA A 22 -8.45 -18.62 -11.23
N PRO A 23 -7.25 -18.26 -10.75
CA PRO A 23 -7.09 -17.46 -9.54
C PRO A 23 -7.78 -16.11 -9.64
N ILE A 24 -8.49 -15.71 -8.58
CA ILE A 24 -9.07 -14.37 -8.43
C ILE A 24 -8.50 -13.77 -7.16
N LEU A 25 -7.87 -12.61 -7.26
CA LEU A 25 -7.36 -11.86 -6.12
C LEU A 25 -8.40 -10.82 -5.72
N VAL A 26 -8.83 -10.79 -4.46
CA VAL A 26 -9.71 -9.75 -3.92
C VAL A 26 -8.96 -9.00 -2.84
N VAL A 27 -8.83 -7.68 -3.01
CA VAL A 27 -8.04 -6.80 -2.16
C VAL A 27 -8.98 -5.92 -1.36
N ALA A 28 -8.84 -5.91 -0.03
CA ALA A 28 -9.61 -5.02 0.84
C ALA A 28 -8.74 -4.38 1.93
N PRO A 29 -9.08 -3.16 2.41
CA PRO A 29 -8.17 -2.39 3.26
C PRO A 29 -8.04 -2.94 4.68
N THR A 30 -9.06 -3.65 5.20
CA THR A 30 -9.06 -4.11 6.60
C THR A 30 -9.38 -5.59 6.74
N GLY A 31 -8.83 -6.20 7.79
CA GLY A 31 -9.16 -7.58 8.17
C GLY A 31 -10.65 -7.78 8.46
N ARG A 32 -11.32 -6.79 9.06
CA ARG A 32 -12.78 -6.85 9.32
C ARG A 32 -13.57 -7.00 8.02
N ILE A 33 -13.22 -6.24 6.98
CA ILE A 33 -13.85 -6.36 5.67
C ILE A 33 -13.57 -7.73 5.06
N LEU A 34 -12.31 -8.19 5.06
CA LEU A 34 -11.95 -9.52 4.55
C LEU A 34 -12.72 -10.64 5.27
N THR A 35 -12.86 -10.57 6.60
CA THR A 35 -13.65 -11.53 7.38
C THR A 35 -15.13 -11.46 7.03
N SER A 36 -15.68 -10.27 6.76
CA SER A 36 -17.05 -10.09 6.31
C SER A 36 -17.26 -10.73 4.92
N LEU A 37 -16.41 -10.38 3.96
CA LEU A 37 -16.42 -10.94 2.60
C LEU A 37 -16.27 -12.46 2.62
N ARG A 38 -15.39 -13.00 3.46
CA ARG A 38 -15.18 -14.45 3.60
C ARG A 38 -16.44 -15.16 4.09
N ARG A 39 -17.11 -14.61 5.11
CA ARG A 39 -18.38 -15.16 5.62
C ARG A 39 -19.47 -15.13 4.56
N LEU A 40 -19.58 -14.02 3.83
CA LEU A 40 -20.55 -13.85 2.78
C LEU A 40 -20.30 -14.80 1.59
N ILE A 41 -19.04 -14.98 1.19
CA ILE A 41 -18.62 -15.94 0.16
C ILE A 41 -18.98 -17.38 0.56
N LEU A 42 -18.61 -17.79 1.77
CA LEU A 42 -18.87 -19.14 2.28
C LEU A 42 -20.38 -19.39 2.49
N GLY A 43 -21.11 -18.38 2.97
CA GLY A 43 -22.54 -18.46 3.24
C GLY A 43 -23.41 -18.65 2.00
N ARG A 44 -22.89 -18.39 0.79
CA ARG A 44 -23.60 -18.66 -0.47
C ARG A 44 -23.42 -20.09 -1.01
N GLY A 45 -22.82 -20.99 -0.24
CA GLY A 45 -22.77 -22.43 -0.54
C GLY A 45 -21.94 -22.80 -1.77
N ARG A 46 -21.17 -21.86 -2.33
CA ARG A 46 -20.25 -22.12 -3.44
C ARG A 46 -18.85 -22.26 -2.88
N THR A 47 -18.25 -23.43 -3.01
CA THR A 47 -16.82 -23.61 -2.72
C THR A 47 -16.03 -22.82 -3.75
N ILE A 48 -15.64 -21.60 -3.41
CA ILE A 48 -14.91 -20.74 -4.35
C ILE A 48 -13.41 -21.02 -4.22
N TRP A 49 -13.01 -22.15 -4.80
CA TRP A 49 -11.61 -22.49 -4.99
C TRP A 49 -10.89 -21.35 -5.72
N ALA A 50 -9.60 -21.15 -5.40
CA ALA A 50 -8.75 -20.14 -6.03
C ALA A 50 -9.22 -18.67 -5.90
N VAL A 51 -10.05 -18.32 -4.90
CA VAL A 51 -10.30 -16.92 -4.52
C VAL A 51 -9.42 -16.54 -3.33
N HIS A 52 -8.53 -15.58 -3.54
CA HIS A 52 -7.59 -15.12 -2.54
C HIS A 52 -8.03 -13.76 -2.00
N LEU A 53 -8.51 -13.77 -0.75
CA LEU A 53 -8.84 -12.54 -0.02
C LEU A 53 -7.56 -12.00 0.64
N LEU A 54 -7.16 -10.78 0.28
CA LEU A 54 -5.89 -10.17 0.68
C LEU A 54 -6.10 -8.73 1.15
N HIS A 55 -5.29 -8.32 2.13
CA HIS A 55 -5.05 -6.89 2.36
C HIS A 55 -3.86 -6.42 1.50
N HIS A 56 -3.74 -5.12 1.24
CA HIS A 56 -2.68 -4.55 0.38
C HIS A 56 -1.28 -5.03 0.73
N ARG A 57 -0.95 -5.13 2.02
CA ARG A 57 0.36 -5.61 2.48
C ARG A 57 0.67 -7.04 1.99
N ALA A 58 -0.25 -7.99 2.24
CA ALA A 58 -0.13 -9.39 1.81
C ALA A 58 -0.13 -9.52 0.29
N LEU A 59 -0.84 -8.66 -0.43
CA LEU A 59 -0.71 -8.61 -1.88
C LEU A 59 0.72 -8.21 -2.27
N ALA A 60 1.25 -7.15 -1.68
CA ALA A 60 2.61 -6.70 -1.95
C ALA A 60 3.65 -7.78 -1.62
N GLU A 61 3.55 -8.43 -0.45
CA GLU A 61 4.41 -9.56 -0.07
C GLU A 61 4.32 -10.69 -1.11
N ARG A 62 3.12 -11.10 -1.51
CA ARG A 62 2.93 -12.17 -2.50
C ARG A 62 3.44 -11.83 -3.89
N ILE A 63 3.29 -10.57 -4.33
CA ILE A 63 3.84 -10.13 -5.62
C ILE A 63 5.36 -10.33 -5.60
N VAL A 64 6.02 -9.81 -4.56
CA VAL A 64 7.48 -9.90 -4.42
C VAL A 64 7.94 -11.36 -4.32
N GLU A 65 7.27 -12.17 -3.50
CA GLU A 65 7.57 -13.61 -3.36
C GLU A 65 7.39 -14.36 -4.68
N SER A 66 6.29 -14.10 -5.41
CA SER A 66 6.02 -14.78 -6.68
C SER A 66 7.06 -14.44 -7.75
N ALA A 67 7.63 -13.23 -7.70
CA ALA A 67 8.71 -12.80 -8.58
C ALA A 67 10.08 -13.37 -8.16
N GLY A 68 10.15 -14.26 -7.16
CA GLY A 68 11.39 -14.87 -6.67
C GLY A 68 12.25 -13.96 -5.81
N ALA A 69 11.72 -12.81 -5.39
CA ALA A 69 12.41 -11.86 -4.54
C ALA A 69 11.97 -11.99 -3.07
N ARG A 70 12.79 -11.49 -2.14
CA ARG A 70 12.45 -11.43 -0.73
C ARG A 70 11.70 -10.14 -0.41
N PRO A 71 10.50 -10.19 0.20
CA PRO A 71 9.80 -9.00 0.67
C PRO A 71 10.61 -8.22 1.70
N LEU A 72 10.58 -6.89 1.59
CA LEU A 72 11.09 -6.00 2.62
C LEU A 72 10.36 -6.24 3.94
N ARG A 73 11.12 -6.38 5.03
CA ARG A 73 10.52 -6.46 6.37
C ARG A 73 10.15 -5.06 6.84
N VAL A 74 8.85 -4.79 6.86
CA VAL A 74 8.28 -3.53 7.35
C VAL A 74 8.59 -3.31 8.84
N LEU A 75 9.17 -2.15 9.15
CA LEU A 75 9.45 -1.69 10.51
C LEU A 75 8.16 -1.51 11.32
N ARG A 76 8.15 -2.03 12.54
CA ARG A 76 7.05 -1.86 13.50
C ARG A 76 6.99 -0.43 14.01
N GLY A 77 5.83 -0.01 14.54
CA GLY A 77 5.61 1.33 15.06
C GLY A 77 6.67 1.78 16.08
N ARG A 78 7.09 0.90 17.00
CA ARG A 78 8.18 1.21 17.94
C ARG A 78 9.51 1.46 17.24
N GLN A 79 9.91 0.59 16.30
CA GLN A 79 11.16 0.73 15.56
C GLN A 79 11.20 2.02 14.73
N GLN A 80 10.06 2.41 14.14
CA GLN A 80 9.97 3.68 13.42
C GLN A 80 10.05 4.89 14.36
N LYS A 81 9.49 4.81 15.57
CA LYS A 81 9.66 5.85 16.59
C LYS A 81 11.10 5.97 17.05
N ASP A 82 11.76 4.84 17.32
CA ASP A 82 13.17 4.80 17.71
C ASP A 82 14.07 5.39 16.61
N LEU A 83 13.74 5.13 15.34
CA LEU A 83 14.40 5.72 14.18
C LEU A 83 14.26 7.24 14.16
N VAL A 84 13.04 7.76 14.28
CA VAL A 84 12.78 9.22 14.28
C VAL A 84 13.44 9.87 15.50
N ALA A 85 13.40 9.25 16.67
CA ALA A 85 14.08 9.77 17.87
C ALA A 85 15.60 9.88 17.66
N GLY A 86 16.23 8.83 17.10
CA GLY A 86 17.66 8.85 16.77
C GLY A 86 18.02 9.94 15.75
N LEU A 87 17.16 10.16 14.75
CA LEU A 87 17.35 11.23 13.76
C LEU A 87 17.22 12.62 14.38
N LEU A 88 16.26 12.82 15.30
CA LEU A 88 16.10 14.10 15.99
C LEU A 88 17.34 14.47 16.80
N SER A 89 17.90 13.53 17.56
CA SER A 89 19.12 13.74 18.35
C SER A 89 20.38 13.95 17.50
N GLY A 90 20.36 13.54 16.24
CA GLY A 90 21.48 13.72 15.29
C GLY A 90 21.49 15.08 14.59
N ILE A 91 20.39 15.85 14.64
CA ILE A 91 20.29 17.16 13.98
C ILE A 91 20.97 18.21 14.88
N ARG A 92 22.15 18.67 14.46
CA ARG A 92 23.07 19.51 15.25
C ARG A 92 22.56 20.93 15.59
N ASP A 93 21.50 21.40 14.94
CA ASP A 93 20.85 22.66 15.24
C ASP A 93 19.63 22.37 16.11
N ARG A 94 19.56 22.95 17.33
CA ARG A 94 18.45 22.81 18.28
C ARG A 94 17.09 22.84 17.57
N ASN A 95 16.60 21.68 17.16
CA ASN A 95 15.42 21.58 16.33
C ASN A 95 14.22 21.76 17.28
N PRO A 96 13.31 22.72 17.05
CA PRO A 96 12.15 22.89 17.92
C PRO A 96 11.30 21.60 18.02
N LEU A 97 11.38 20.72 17.02
CA LEU A 97 10.74 19.40 17.04
C LEU A 97 11.42 18.40 17.99
N GLU A 98 12.74 18.49 18.17
CA GLU A 98 13.46 17.65 19.16
C GLU A 98 12.97 18.00 20.57
N ARG A 99 12.97 19.29 20.89
CA ARG A 99 12.48 19.78 22.20
C ARG A 99 11.03 19.35 22.46
N SER A 100 10.15 19.58 21.49
CA SER A 100 8.75 19.17 21.59
C SER A 100 8.59 17.65 21.76
N ALA A 101 9.39 16.85 21.04
CA ALA A 101 9.39 15.40 21.16
C ALA A 101 9.89 14.90 22.52
N SER A 102 10.84 15.60 23.15
CA SER A 102 11.37 15.26 24.48
C SER A 102 10.48 15.73 25.64
N GLU A 103 9.81 16.87 25.50
CA GLU A 103 9.07 17.51 26.59
C GLU A 103 7.60 17.06 26.68
N SER A 104 7.02 16.55 25.58
CA SER A 104 5.60 16.21 25.52
C SER A 104 5.35 14.73 25.24
N GLY A 105 4.63 14.07 26.15
CA GLY A 105 4.14 12.70 25.96
C GLY A 105 3.28 12.60 24.70
N GLY A 106 3.77 11.92 23.67
CA GLY A 106 3.04 11.69 22.41
C GLY A 106 3.48 12.53 21.21
N ALA A 107 4.28 13.59 21.40
CA ALA A 107 4.76 14.44 20.31
C ALA A 107 5.55 13.65 19.24
N LEU A 108 6.40 12.71 19.66
CA LEU A 108 7.10 11.81 18.74
C LEU A 108 6.14 10.94 17.90
N SER A 109 4.99 10.55 18.47
CA SER A 109 3.99 9.76 17.74
C SER A 109 3.24 10.61 16.73
N ALA A 110 2.91 11.86 17.07
CA ALA A 110 2.28 12.81 16.16
C ALA A 110 3.22 13.20 15.00
N LEU A 111 4.50 13.41 15.30
CA LEU A 111 5.53 13.64 14.29
C LEU A 111 5.63 12.44 13.34
N LEU A 112 5.77 11.22 13.87
CA LEU A 112 5.82 10.01 13.04
C LEU A 112 4.56 9.85 12.17
N ALA A 113 3.38 10.17 12.69
CA ALA A 113 2.14 10.17 11.90
C ALA A 113 2.24 11.15 10.73
N SER A 114 2.66 12.40 10.99
CA SER A 114 2.83 13.42 9.95
C SER A 114 3.84 13.01 8.88
N LEU A 115 4.97 12.40 9.28
CA LEU A 115 5.97 11.89 8.35
C LEU A 115 5.41 10.76 7.46
N ARG A 116 4.61 9.87 8.04
CA ARG A 116 3.91 8.82 7.30
C ARG A 116 2.88 9.40 6.33
N ASP A 117 2.09 10.37 6.77
CA ASP A 117 1.09 11.02 5.90
C ASP A 117 1.74 11.64 4.68
N LEU A 118 2.88 12.33 4.85
CA LEU A 118 3.67 12.88 3.73
C LEU A 118 4.16 11.78 2.79
N ARG A 119 4.67 10.67 3.34
CA ARG A 119 5.20 9.56 2.55
C ARG A 119 4.10 8.76 1.84
N GLU A 120 2.96 8.55 2.50
CA GLU A 120 1.76 7.95 1.94
C GLU A 120 1.09 8.86 0.91
N ALA A 121 1.27 10.17 1.00
CA ALA A 121 0.87 11.12 -0.04
C ALA A 121 1.89 11.21 -1.21
N LEU A 122 2.99 10.44 -1.14
CA LEU A 122 4.11 10.50 -2.08
C LEU A 122 4.72 11.89 -2.24
N VAL A 123 4.68 12.72 -1.19
CA VAL A 123 5.31 14.04 -1.20
C VAL A 123 6.82 13.85 -1.31
N PRO A 124 7.48 14.38 -2.35
CA PRO A 124 8.93 14.27 -2.47
C PRO A 124 9.63 14.94 -1.27
N PRO A 125 10.73 14.38 -0.74
CA PRO A 125 11.38 14.96 0.44
C PRO A 125 11.85 16.42 0.28
N GLY A 126 12.15 16.86 -0.93
CA GLY A 126 12.50 18.27 -1.24
C GLY A 126 11.30 19.20 -1.46
N ALA A 127 10.07 18.69 -1.55
CA ALA A 127 8.90 19.50 -1.86
C ALA A 127 8.43 20.40 -0.71
N LEU A 128 8.99 20.21 0.50
CA LEU A 128 8.68 21.00 1.69
C LEU A 128 9.70 22.12 1.94
N ASP A 129 10.59 22.37 0.98
CA ASP A 129 11.56 23.44 1.06
C ASP A 129 10.86 24.78 0.81
N GLY A 130 10.86 25.66 1.81
CA GLY A 130 10.34 27.01 1.66
C GLY A 130 11.37 27.95 1.03
N GLU A 131 10.93 29.14 0.60
CA GLU A 131 11.81 30.17 0.02
C GLU A 131 12.93 30.61 0.97
N ALA A 132 12.69 30.56 2.29
CA ALA A 132 13.67 30.90 3.34
C ALA A 132 14.52 29.69 3.79
N GLY A 133 14.46 28.56 3.08
CA GLY A 133 15.12 27.31 3.43
C GLY A 133 14.18 26.29 4.09
N PRO A 134 14.71 25.10 4.44
CA PRO A 134 13.86 24.01 4.88
C PRO A 134 13.32 24.21 6.28
N LEU A 135 11.99 24.12 6.38
CA LEU A 135 11.27 24.03 7.64
C LEU A 135 11.85 22.87 8.49
N PRO A 136 11.79 22.97 9.84
CA PRO A 136 12.28 21.91 10.71
C PRO A 136 11.70 20.52 10.37
N LEU A 137 10.42 20.46 9.98
CA LEU A 137 9.77 19.23 9.51
C LEU A 137 10.37 18.71 8.20
N ALA A 138 10.68 19.59 7.24
CA ALA A 138 11.30 19.20 5.96
C ALA A 138 12.68 18.58 6.16
N ARG A 139 13.48 19.09 7.10
CA ARG A 139 14.78 18.50 7.46
C ARG A 139 14.63 17.09 8.02
N VAL A 140 13.71 16.91 8.97
CA VAL A 140 13.42 15.59 9.57
C VAL A 140 12.87 14.63 8.52
N TYR A 141 11.96 15.08 7.66
CA TYR A 141 11.37 14.28 6.61
C TYR A 141 12.41 13.81 5.58
N ARG A 142 13.36 14.68 5.19
CA ARG A 142 14.49 14.30 4.33
C ARG A 142 15.42 13.30 4.98
N ALA A 143 15.81 13.54 6.22
CA ALA A 143 16.69 12.62 6.96
C ALA A 143 16.02 11.25 7.14
N TRP A 144 14.74 11.23 7.51
CA TRP A 144 13.96 10.00 7.67
C TRP A 144 13.75 9.26 6.35
N SER A 145 13.45 9.97 5.26
CA SER A 145 13.30 9.36 3.94
C SER A 145 14.60 8.74 3.44
N SER A 146 15.71 9.46 3.58
CA SER A 146 17.05 8.96 3.18
C SER A 146 17.47 7.74 4.00
N GLU A 147 17.17 7.75 5.30
CA GLU A 147 17.47 6.62 6.17
C GLU A 147 16.59 5.39 5.85
N LEU A 148 15.31 5.60 5.50
CA LEU A 148 14.47 4.51 5.00
C LEU A 148 15.01 3.93 3.68
N GLU A 149 15.45 4.76 2.75
CA GLU A 149 16.08 4.30 1.50
C GLU A 149 17.36 3.49 1.76
N ARG A 150 18.19 3.92 2.71
CA ARG A 150 19.36 3.15 3.16
C ARG A 150 18.95 1.79 3.76
N LEU A 151 17.90 1.76 4.57
CA LEU A 151 17.38 0.54 5.18
C LEU A 151 16.76 -0.43 4.15
N GLU A 152 16.21 0.07 3.04
CA GLU A 152 15.72 -0.75 1.93
C GLU A 152 16.85 -1.63 1.36
N GLY A 153 18.05 -1.07 1.22
CA GLY A 153 19.26 -1.82 0.83
C GLY A 153 19.64 -2.94 1.82
N ALA A 154 19.20 -2.86 3.07
CA ALA A 154 19.40 -3.87 4.11
C ALA A 154 18.18 -4.81 4.28
N GLY A 155 17.18 -4.74 3.40
CA GLY A 155 15.98 -5.59 3.46
C GLY A 155 14.91 -5.11 4.46
N LEU A 156 15.01 -3.87 4.94
CA LEU A 156 14.08 -3.24 5.88
C LEU A 156 13.39 -2.06 5.23
N GLY A 157 12.16 -1.73 5.63
CA GLY A 157 11.50 -0.55 5.08
C GLY A 157 10.24 -0.20 5.83
N ASP A 158 9.46 0.74 5.30
CA ASP A 158 8.11 0.98 5.78
C ASP A 158 7.07 0.33 4.85
N ALA A 159 5.78 0.60 5.09
CA ALA A 159 4.72 0.04 4.26
C ALA A 159 4.81 0.54 2.81
N VAL A 160 5.20 1.81 2.63
CA VAL A 160 5.39 2.42 1.30
C VAL A 160 6.57 1.80 0.57
N SER A 161 7.70 1.53 1.25
CA SER A 161 8.84 0.81 0.67
C SER A 161 8.44 -0.56 0.10
N LEU A 162 7.69 -1.35 0.88
CA LEU A 162 7.20 -2.66 0.44
C LEU A 162 6.24 -2.52 -0.76
N ALA A 163 5.32 -1.56 -0.72
CA ALA A 163 4.42 -1.29 -1.84
C ALA A 163 5.17 -0.89 -3.11
N ARG A 164 6.20 -0.04 -3.00
CA ARG A 164 7.06 0.34 -4.13
C ARG A 164 7.87 -0.84 -4.67
N GLN A 165 8.38 -1.71 -3.79
CA GLN A 165 9.06 -2.95 -4.21
C GLN A 165 8.12 -3.86 -5.01
N ALA A 166 6.91 -4.08 -4.50
CA ALA A 166 5.90 -4.86 -5.20
C ALA A 166 5.49 -4.20 -6.53
N GLY A 167 5.31 -2.88 -6.58
CA GLY A 167 4.97 -2.16 -7.80
C GLY A 167 5.98 -2.36 -8.93
N ARG A 168 7.29 -2.32 -8.60
CA ARG A 168 8.37 -2.59 -9.57
C ARG A 168 8.36 -4.02 -10.11
N LEU A 169 7.92 -4.99 -9.30
CA LEU A 169 7.92 -6.41 -9.64
C LEU A 169 6.56 -6.93 -10.14
N ALA A 170 5.51 -6.13 -10.03
CA ALA A 170 4.16 -6.54 -10.40
C ALA A 170 4.09 -6.96 -11.88
N ALA A 171 4.84 -6.26 -12.73
CA ALA A 171 5.00 -6.63 -14.14
C ALA A 171 5.85 -7.89 -14.24
N GLY A 172 5.25 -8.99 -14.72
CA GLY A 172 5.91 -10.28 -14.77
C GLY A 172 5.78 -11.13 -13.50
N ALA A 173 5.11 -10.64 -12.46
CA ALA A 173 4.87 -11.45 -11.26
C ALA A 173 3.87 -12.60 -11.60
N PRO A 174 4.24 -13.88 -11.42
CA PRO A 174 3.39 -15.02 -11.75
C PRO A 174 2.02 -14.99 -11.08
N ILE A 175 1.92 -14.43 -9.86
CA ILE A 175 0.62 -14.31 -9.18
C ILE A 175 -0.33 -13.34 -9.88
N ILE A 176 0.21 -12.30 -10.51
CA ILE A 176 -0.56 -11.30 -11.26
C ILE A 176 -0.90 -11.86 -12.64
N GLU A 177 0.08 -12.44 -13.35
CA GLU A 177 -0.12 -12.98 -14.70
C GLU A 177 -1.12 -14.14 -14.73
N ARG A 178 -1.14 -14.97 -13.69
CA ARG A 178 -2.06 -16.11 -13.59
C ARG A 178 -3.44 -15.71 -13.06
N ALA A 179 -3.61 -14.52 -12.48
CA ALA A 179 -4.89 -14.11 -11.96
C ALA A 179 -5.84 -13.75 -13.12
N ALA A 180 -7.04 -14.35 -13.14
CA ALA A 180 -8.10 -13.93 -14.05
C ALA A 180 -8.60 -12.52 -13.73
N ALA A 181 -8.52 -12.10 -12.47
CA ALA A 181 -8.83 -10.75 -12.05
C ALA A 181 -8.18 -10.38 -10.72
N VAL A 182 -7.93 -9.08 -10.56
CA VAL A 182 -7.65 -8.43 -9.28
C VAL A 182 -8.81 -7.49 -8.98
N LEU A 183 -9.56 -7.75 -7.92
CA LEU A 183 -10.77 -7.02 -7.56
C LEU A 183 -10.50 -6.21 -6.30
N HIS A 184 -10.65 -4.89 -6.37
CA HIS A 184 -10.50 -4.03 -5.21
C HIS A 184 -11.86 -3.76 -4.56
N PHE A 185 -11.96 -3.96 -3.25
CA PHE A 185 -13.18 -3.76 -2.47
C PHE A 185 -12.93 -2.78 -1.32
N GLY A 186 -13.75 -1.72 -1.24
CA GLY A 186 -13.64 -0.70 -0.19
C GLY A 186 -12.64 0.42 -0.51
N ALA A 187 -12.54 0.83 -1.78
CA ALA A 187 -11.64 1.87 -2.28
C ALA A 187 -12.02 3.32 -1.91
N TYR A 188 -12.77 3.54 -0.84
CA TYR A 188 -13.28 4.89 -0.50
C TYR A 188 -12.18 5.83 0.02
N ASP A 189 -11.11 5.27 0.61
CA ASP A 189 -9.99 6.01 1.20
C ASP A 189 -8.64 5.60 0.58
N LEU A 190 -8.48 5.73 -0.74
CA LEU A 190 -7.15 5.60 -1.35
C LEU A 190 -6.34 6.88 -1.08
N THR A 191 -5.30 6.78 -0.25
CA THR A 191 -4.26 7.82 -0.06
C THR A 191 -3.30 7.87 -1.27
N GLY A 192 -2.52 8.94 -1.45
CA GLY A 192 -1.73 9.25 -2.66
C GLY A 192 -0.88 8.11 -3.22
N ALA A 193 -0.23 7.31 -2.37
CA ALA A 193 0.57 6.14 -2.73
C ALA A 193 -0.25 5.01 -3.38
N ASN A 194 -1.55 5.00 -3.12
CA ASN A 194 -2.52 4.12 -3.75
C ASN A 194 -3.26 4.78 -4.93
N ARG A 195 -2.97 6.04 -5.28
CA ARG A 195 -3.65 6.86 -6.32
C ARG A 195 -2.74 7.36 -7.46
N ASP A 196 -1.43 7.33 -7.31
CA ASP A 196 -0.52 8.07 -8.19
C ASP A 196 -0.67 7.72 -9.68
N ARG A 197 -0.89 8.75 -10.51
CA ARG A 197 -1.27 8.60 -11.93
C ARG A 197 -0.10 8.22 -12.83
N ASP A 198 1.14 8.53 -12.45
CA ASP A 198 2.34 8.15 -13.23
C ASP A 198 2.81 6.73 -12.90
N VAL A 199 2.55 6.30 -11.67
CA VAL A 199 2.53 4.89 -11.28
C VAL A 199 1.39 4.18 -12.02
N VAL A 200 0.18 4.76 -12.14
CA VAL A 200 -0.92 4.16 -12.92
C VAL A 200 -0.66 4.14 -14.44
N HIS A 201 0.14 5.05 -15.00
CA HIS A 201 0.46 5.05 -16.44
C HIS A 201 1.62 4.11 -16.81
N ASN A 202 2.68 4.02 -15.98
CA ASN A 202 3.72 2.99 -16.16
C ASN A 202 3.37 1.64 -15.53
N HIS A 203 2.25 1.55 -14.80
CA HIS A 203 1.72 0.29 -14.29
C HIS A 203 0.45 -0.16 -15.01
N ALA A 204 0.05 0.47 -16.12
CA ALA A 204 -1.08 0.05 -16.95
C ALA A 204 -0.94 -1.39 -17.50
N THR A 205 0.25 -1.99 -17.46
CA THR A 205 0.48 -3.35 -17.95
C THR A 205 0.56 -4.41 -16.84
N ALA A 206 0.63 -4.00 -15.56
CA ALA A 206 0.83 -4.94 -14.44
C ALA A 206 0.03 -4.64 -13.16
N ILE A 207 -0.32 -3.39 -12.93
CA ILE A 207 -1.31 -2.92 -11.94
C ILE A 207 -2.49 -2.27 -12.70
N GLY A 208 -2.57 -2.44 -14.02
CA GLY A 208 -3.74 -2.18 -14.87
C GLY A 208 -4.89 -3.18 -14.68
N ALA A 209 -4.89 -3.92 -13.58
CA ALA A 209 -6.02 -4.77 -13.15
C ALA A 209 -6.71 -4.22 -11.89
N PHE A 210 -6.35 -3.03 -11.40
CA PHE A 210 -7.17 -2.37 -10.37
C PHE A 210 -8.34 -1.65 -11.06
N GLN A 211 -9.48 -2.35 -11.17
CA GLN A 211 -10.77 -1.67 -11.30
C GLN A 211 -11.02 -0.88 -10.01
N ILE A 212 -10.63 0.39 -10.02
CA ILE A 212 -11.01 1.35 -8.99
C ILE A 212 -12.46 1.72 -9.26
N PHE A 213 -13.36 1.32 -8.37
CA PHE A 213 -14.76 1.74 -8.40
C PHE A 213 -14.87 3.18 -7.88
N SER A 214 -14.71 4.14 -8.78
CA SER A 214 -15.42 5.42 -8.73
C SER A 214 -16.12 5.58 -10.07
N ASP A 215 -17.39 5.98 -10.07
CA ASP A 215 -18.31 5.93 -11.20
C ASP A 215 -17.68 6.14 -12.59
N GLN A 216 -17.90 5.14 -13.46
CA GLN A 216 -17.51 5.07 -14.88
C GLN A 216 -16.02 4.85 -15.19
N CYS A 217 -15.65 3.61 -15.55
CA CYS A 217 -14.78 3.26 -16.69
C CYS A 217 -14.55 1.74 -16.77
N PHE A 218 -14.84 1.15 -17.93
CA PHE A 218 -14.78 -0.28 -18.22
C PHE A 218 -13.66 -0.60 -19.20
N VAL A 219 -12.83 -1.62 -18.91
CA VAL A 219 -12.10 -2.37 -19.94
C VAL A 219 -12.13 -3.86 -19.55
N GLU A 220 -12.81 -4.66 -20.37
CA GLU A 220 -12.67 -6.12 -20.40
C GLU A 220 -11.39 -6.46 -21.19
N ARG A 221 -10.52 -7.32 -20.65
CA ARG A 221 -9.55 -8.02 -21.51
C ARG A 221 -10.32 -9.08 -22.29
N SER A 222 -10.81 -8.70 -23.47
CA SER A 222 -11.11 -9.66 -24.53
C SER A 222 -9.80 -10.37 -24.87
N ARG A 223 -9.84 -11.71 -24.84
CA ARG A 223 -8.79 -12.54 -25.42
C ARG A 223 -8.66 -12.26 -26.91
#